data_AF-A0A317TZF8-F1
#
_entry.id   AF-A0A317TZF8-F1
#
_cell.length_a   1.000
_cell.length_b   1.000
_cell.length_c   1.000
_cell.angle_alpha   90.00
_cell.angle_beta   90.00
_cell.angle_gamma   90.00
#
_symmetry.space_group_name_H-M   'P 1'
#
loop_
_entity.id
_entity.type
_entity.pdbx_description
1 polymer ?
#
loop_
_entity_poly.entity_id
_entity_poly.type
_entity_poly.pdbx_seq_one_letter_code
_entity_poly.pdbx_strand_id
1 'polypeptide(L)'
;MNIKIQQALKEHNYNDLKQLIENVDDFTSAVGSFQDYEASLVEFLSEPDVFNRLIKDHKDFMMITRYLPSHKEALITMSRVLSDPEAFDRLIKDNKEFRETAKQYAPYKPDLIRMSRVLSNIEAFDRLIKDKHDFELIKEAFKNQNVFKEDNFESQRLQVVQTVSSAKAFTRGATVGALAGGELSQKLPPEVSSYIGSFLGRKDGANLAQTRKEANELAKEEEERQNTLKPGK
;
A
#
# COMPACT_ATOMS: atom_id res chain seq x y z
N MET A 1 19.94 21.95 -25.49
CA MET A 1 18.89 21.34 -24.63
C MET A 1 18.31 22.36 -23.65
N ASN A 2 19.13 23.08 -22.88
CA ASN A 2 18.65 24.01 -21.84
C ASN A 2 17.62 25.07 -22.28
N ILE A 3 17.78 25.73 -23.43
CA ILE A 3 16.84 26.78 -23.87
C ILE A 3 15.42 26.23 -24.11
N LYS A 4 15.31 25.02 -24.69
CA LYS A 4 14.00 24.41 -24.99
C LYS A 4 13.27 23.97 -23.72
N ILE A 5 13.99 23.38 -22.76
CA ILE A 5 13.41 22.99 -21.46
C ILE A 5 12.92 24.24 -20.72
N GLN A 6 13.73 25.30 -20.66
CA GLN A 6 13.33 26.54 -20.01
C GLN A 6 12.10 27.17 -20.67
N GLN A 7 12.02 27.16 -22.00
CA GLN A 7 10.86 27.67 -22.72
C GLN A 7 9.61 26.83 -22.43
N ALA A 8 9.71 25.51 -22.52
CA ALA A 8 8.60 24.61 -22.20
C ALA A 8 8.12 24.75 -20.75
N LEU A 9 9.03 24.97 -19.79
CA LEU A 9 8.67 25.26 -18.39
C LEU A 9 7.95 26.60 -18.25
N LYS A 10 8.41 27.66 -18.92
CA LYS A 10 7.74 28.99 -18.91
C LYS A 10 6.34 28.94 -19.50
N GLU A 11 6.14 28.13 -20.52
CA GLU A 11 4.88 27.99 -21.25
C GLU A 11 3.97 26.91 -20.66
N HIS A 12 4.41 26.20 -19.61
CA HIS A 12 3.75 25.00 -19.08
C HIS A 12 3.41 23.95 -20.16
N ASN A 13 4.29 23.82 -21.17
CA ASN A 13 4.12 22.86 -22.25
C ASN A 13 4.69 21.50 -21.85
N TYR A 14 3.89 20.72 -21.11
CA TYR A 14 4.31 19.41 -20.60
C TYR A 14 4.51 18.36 -21.70
N ASN A 15 3.85 18.50 -22.86
CA ASN A 15 4.09 17.60 -23.99
C ASN A 15 5.52 17.72 -24.53
N ASP A 16 6.04 18.94 -24.64
CA ASP A 16 7.43 19.18 -25.03
C ASP A 16 8.38 18.66 -23.94
N LEU A 17 8.07 18.86 -22.65
CA LEU A 17 8.87 18.31 -21.55
C LEU A 17 8.92 16.78 -21.57
N LYS A 18 7.84 16.07 -21.94
CA LYS A 18 7.84 14.61 -22.08
C LYS A 18 8.87 14.13 -23.11
N GLN A 19 9.05 14.89 -24.19
CA GLN A 19 10.03 14.59 -25.24
C GLN A 19 11.45 14.99 -24.86
N LEU A 20 11.61 16.05 -24.06
CA LEU A 20 12.92 16.60 -23.69
C LEU A 20 13.53 15.95 -22.44
N ILE A 21 12.70 15.39 -21.56
CA ILE A 21 13.08 14.72 -20.33
C ILE A 21 12.69 13.26 -20.48
N GLU A 22 13.65 12.40 -20.86
CA GLU A 22 13.38 11.00 -21.20
C GLU A 22 13.49 10.08 -19.99
N ASN A 23 14.38 10.42 -19.05
CA ASN A 23 14.74 9.60 -17.90
C ASN A 23 14.98 10.45 -16.63
N VAL A 24 15.26 9.77 -15.51
CA VAL A 24 15.49 10.41 -14.20
C VAL A 24 16.73 11.32 -14.18
N ASP A 25 17.77 11.00 -14.95
CA ASP A 25 18.98 11.82 -15.03
C ASP A 25 18.71 13.13 -15.76
N ASP A 26 17.91 13.10 -16.84
CA ASP A 26 17.46 14.31 -17.52
C ASP A 26 16.63 15.19 -16.57
N PHE A 27 15.72 14.57 -15.81
CA PHE A 27 14.85 15.28 -14.88
C PHE A 27 15.67 15.95 -13.77
N THR A 28 16.60 15.22 -13.15
CA THR A 28 17.45 15.76 -12.08
C THR A 28 18.44 16.81 -12.60
N SER A 29 18.91 16.66 -13.84
CA SER A 29 19.70 17.70 -14.53
C SER A 29 18.87 18.97 -14.78
N ALA A 30 17.60 18.82 -15.14
CA ALA A 30 16.67 19.94 -15.30
C ALA A 30 16.41 20.63 -13.96
N VAL A 31 16.14 19.89 -12.88
CA VAL A 31 16.00 20.46 -11.52
C VAL A 31 17.23 21.26 -11.13
N GLY A 32 18.44 20.70 -11.33
CA GLY A 32 19.69 21.39 -11.00
C GLY A 32 19.94 22.66 -11.83
N SER A 33 19.50 22.67 -13.09
CA SER A 33 19.70 23.79 -14.03
C SER A 33 18.63 24.88 -13.92
N PHE A 34 17.44 24.54 -13.41
CA PHE A 34 16.24 25.39 -13.44
C PHE A 34 15.55 25.45 -12.07
N GLN A 35 16.31 25.83 -11.03
CA GLN A 35 15.81 25.90 -9.65
C GLN A 35 14.56 26.80 -9.49
N ASP A 36 14.48 27.89 -10.25
CA ASP A 36 13.30 28.78 -10.25
C ASP A 36 12.01 28.12 -10.77
N TYR A 37 12.13 26.92 -11.38
CA TYR A 37 11.04 26.16 -11.96
C TYR A 37 10.79 24.81 -11.24
N GLU A 38 11.32 24.63 -10.02
CA GLU A 38 11.12 23.39 -9.24
C GLU A 38 9.64 23.03 -9.08
N ALA A 39 8.78 24.01 -8.80
CA ALA A 39 7.34 23.78 -8.66
C ALA A 39 6.70 23.24 -9.96
N SER A 40 7.06 23.80 -11.12
CA SER A 40 6.57 23.33 -12.42
C SER A 40 7.10 21.94 -12.76
N LEU A 41 8.33 21.62 -12.36
CA LEU A 41 8.91 20.28 -12.54
C LEU A 41 8.23 19.24 -11.64
N VAL A 42 7.86 19.62 -10.41
CA VAL A 42 7.06 18.77 -9.51
C VAL A 42 5.66 18.55 -10.08
N GLU A 43 5.03 19.59 -10.62
CA GLU A 43 3.72 19.48 -11.27
C GLU A 43 3.79 18.55 -12.49
N PHE A 44 4.79 18.70 -13.34
CA PHE A 44 5.07 17.79 -14.46
C PHE A 44 5.23 16.33 -14.00
N LEU A 45 5.94 16.11 -12.89
CA LEU A 45 6.13 14.77 -12.32
C LEU A 45 4.84 14.19 -11.70
N SER A 46 3.83 15.01 -11.40
CA SER A 46 2.55 14.54 -10.84
C SER A 46 1.67 13.81 -11.87
N GLU A 47 1.97 13.94 -13.16
CA GLU A 47 1.31 13.17 -14.21
C GLU A 47 1.66 11.68 -14.09
N PRO A 48 0.68 10.75 -14.01
CA PRO A 48 0.96 9.34 -13.72
C PRO A 48 1.87 8.64 -14.75
N ASP A 49 1.74 8.98 -16.03
CA ASP A 49 2.59 8.43 -17.10
C ASP A 49 4.03 8.93 -16.98
N VAL A 50 4.21 10.22 -16.66
CA VAL A 50 5.53 10.82 -16.40
C VAL A 50 6.15 10.18 -15.17
N PHE A 51 5.42 10.11 -14.06
CA PHE A 51 5.87 9.50 -12.83
C PHE A 51 6.35 8.06 -13.05
N ASN A 52 5.53 7.22 -13.69
CA ASN A 52 5.84 5.82 -13.92
C ASN A 52 7.02 5.62 -14.88
N ARG A 53 7.17 6.52 -15.86
CA ARG A 53 8.28 6.48 -16.82
C ARG A 53 9.61 6.90 -16.18
N LEU A 54 9.59 7.96 -15.38
CA LEU A 54 10.79 8.53 -14.76
C LEU A 54 11.19 7.82 -13.47
N ILE A 55 10.23 7.27 -12.71
CA ILE A 55 10.47 6.62 -11.41
C ILE A 55 10.14 5.14 -11.50
N LYS A 56 11.13 4.35 -11.91
CA LYS A 56 10.96 2.91 -12.14
C LYS A 56 11.12 2.10 -10.86
N ASP A 57 11.97 2.56 -9.94
CA ASP A 57 12.26 1.89 -8.69
C ASP A 57 12.55 2.85 -7.52
N HIS A 58 12.86 2.28 -6.36
CA HIS A 58 13.20 3.02 -5.14
C HIS A 58 14.36 4.00 -5.35
N LYS A 59 15.39 3.61 -6.10
CA LYS A 59 16.60 4.42 -6.29
C LYS A 59 16.26 5.70 -7.05
N ASP A 60 15.48 5.59 -8.13
CA ASP A 60 15.02 6.75 -8.89
C ASP A 60 14.19 7.69 -8.00
N PHE A 61 13.29 7.13 -7.19
CA PHE A 61 12.46 7.90 -6.26
C PHE A 61 13.32 8.65 -5.25
N MET A 62 14.24 7.96 -4.58
CA MET A 62 15.16 8.55 -3.60
C MET A 62 16.09 9.58 -4.23
N MET A 63 16.48 9.40 -5.50
CA MET A 63 17.30 10.35 -6.23
C MET A 63 16.53 11.66 -6.43
N ILE A 64 15.32 11.61 -7.00
CA ILE A 64 14.46 12.80 -7.18
C ILE A 64 14.22 13.53 -5.85
N THR A 65 13.92 12.77 -4.78
CA THR A 65 13.69 13.34 -3.45
C THR A 65 14.91 14.07 -2.86
N ARG A 66 16.14 13.68 -3.26
CA ARG A 66 17.36 14.39 -2.86
C ARG A 66 17.55 15.70 -3.63
N TYR A 67 17.15 15.74 -4.91
CA TYR A 67 17.23 16.94 -5.75
C TYR A 67 16.10 17.94 -5.47
N LEU A 68 14.97 17.50 -4.91
CA LEU A 68 13.83 18.35 -4.57
C LEU A 68 13.53 18.33 -3.05
N PRO A 69 14.47 18.78 -2.19
CA PRO A 69 14.31 18.67 -0.75
C PRO A 69 13.15 19.50 -0.19
N SER A 70 12.80 20.60 -0.84
CA SER A 70 11.67 21.48 -0.47
C SER A 70 10.30 20.90 -0.82
N HIS A 71 10.27 19.89 -1.70
CA HIS A 71 9.04 19.31 -2.24
C HIS A 71 8.83 17.85 -1.80
N LYS A 72 9.52 17.37 -0.76
CA LYS A 72 9.39 15.99 -0.27
C LYS A 72 7.94 15.59 0.01
N GLU A 73 7.19 16.45 0.68
CA GLU A 73 5.77 16.22 0.98
C GLU A 73 4.95 16.05 -0.30
N ALA A 74 5.12 16.96 -1.26
CA ALA A 74 4.47 16.85 -2.56
C ALA A 74 4.87 15.53 -3.26
N LEU A 75 6.15 15.17 -3.26
CA LEU A 75 6.61 13.92 -3.85
C LEU A 75 5.94 12.71 -3.22
N ILE A 76 5.92 12.54 -1.89
CA ILE A 76 5.34 11.32 -1.28
C ILE A 76 3.81 11.25 -1.39
N THR A 77 3.14 12.40 -1.44
CA THR A 77 1.66 12.46 -1.54
C THR A 77 1.17 12.40 -2.99
N MET A 78 1.85 13.07 -3.92
CA MET A 78 1.51 13.11 -5.35
C MET A 78 2.01 11.89 -6.13
N SER A 79 3.13 11.28 -5.71
CA SER A 79 3.71 10.07 -6.35
C SER A 79 2.82 8.83 -6.36
N ARG A 80 1.61 8.94 -5.80
CA ARG A 80 0.70 7.82 -5.56
C ARG A 80 1.29 6.75 -4.63
N VAL A 81 2.52 6.90 -4.13
CA VAL A 81 3.16 5.94 -3.21
C VAL A 81 2.25 5.68 -2.00
N LEU A 82 1.56 6.70 -1.48
CA LEU A 82 0.67 6.56 -0.34
C LEU A 82 -0.81 6.34 -0.70
N SER A 83 -1.16 6.22 -2.00
CA SER A 83 -2.55 6.01 -2.46
C SER A 83 -2.75 4.87 -3.46
N ASP A 84 -1.67 4.31 -4.01
CA ASP A 84 -1.66 3.24 -5.02
C ASP A 84 -0.78 2.08 -4.53
N PRO A 85 -1.39 0.95 -4.12
CA PRO A 85 -0.65 -0.21 -3.63
C PRO A 85 0.35 -0.78 -4.64
N GLU A 86 0.05 -0.73 -5.95
CA GLU A 86 0.95 -1.25 -6.98
C GLU A 86 2.20 -0.38 -7.11
N ALA A 87 2.03 0.94 -7.07
CA ALA A 87 3.14 1.88 -7.05
C ALA A 87 3.99 1.70 -5.78
N PHE A 88 3.35 1.52 -4.62
CA PHE A 88 4.05 1.23 -3.36
C PHE A 88 4.87 -0.06 -3.46
N ASP A 89 4.27 -1.17 -3.90
CA ASP A 89 4.95 -2.46 -3.99
C ASP A 89 6.08 -2.44 -5.04
N ARG A 90 5.94 -1.66 -6.12
CA ARG A 90 7.00 -1.43 -7.11
C ARG A 90 8.19 -0.67 -6.51
N LEU A 91 7.92 0.40 -5.77
CA LEU A 91 8.93 1.33 -5.26
C LEU A 91 9.54 0.92 -3.93
N ILE A 92 8.87 0.06 -3.17
CA ILE A 92 9.34 -0.44 -1.89
C ILE A 92 9.21 -1.95 -1.95
N LYS A 93 10.28 -2.63 -2.38
CA LYS A 93 10.33 -4.08 -2.61
C LYS A 93 10.75 -4.86 -1.39
N ASP A 94 11.56 -4.27 -0.51
CA ASP A 94 12.11 -4.95 0.66
C ASP A 94 12.15 -4.10 1.93
N ASN A 95 12.62 -4.74 3.01
CA ASN A 95 12.78 -4.14 4.33
C ASN A 95 13.67 -2.89 4.31
N LYS A 96 14.80 -2.94 3.60
CA LYS A 96 15.78 -1.85 3.57
C LYS A 96 15.16 -0.61 2.94
N GLU A 97 14.53 -0.76 1.77
CA GLU A 97 13.86 0.32 1.07
C GLU A 97 12.72 0.90 1.92
N PHE A 98 11.95 0.05 2.60
CA PHE A 98 10.87 0.49 3.47
C PHE A 98 11.37 1.35 4.64
N ARG A 99 12.44 0.90 5.32
CA ARG A 99 13.06 1.66 6.41
C ARG A 99 13.70 2.95 5.93
N GLU A 100 14.34 2.94 4.77
CA GLU A 100 14.97 4.14 4.20
C GLU A 100 13.91 5.19 3.86
N THR A 101 12.81 4.79 3.23
CA THR A 101 11.65 5.66 2.98
C THR A 101 11.07 6.19 4.29
N ALA A 102 10.88 5.33 5.30
CA ALA A 102 10.37 5.75 6.61
C ALA A 102 11.29 6.74 7.32
N LYS A 103 12.61 6.63 7.15
CA LYS A 103 13.59 7.58 7.69
C LYS A 103 13.49 8.94 6.98
N GLN A 104 13.37 8.93 5.66
CA GLN A 104 13.31 10.17 4.87
C GLN A 104 11.97 10.90 5.01
N TYR A 105 10.89 10.14 5.20
CA TYR A 105 9.51 10.62 5.30
C TYR A 105 8.94 10.35 6.70
N ALA A 106 9.67 10.76 7.73
CA ALA A 106 9.31 10.47 9.13
C ALA A 106 7.86 10.88 9.51
N PRO A 107 7.31 12.02 9.04
CA PRO A 107 5.91 12.38 9.30
C PRO A 107 4.88 11.40 8.72
N TYR A 108 5.21 10.68 7.65
CA TYR A 108 4.30 9.78 6.93
C TYR A 108 4.45 8.31 7.31
N LYS A 109 5.19 8.01 8.39
CA LYS A 109 5.33 6.64 8.90
C LYS A 109 3.98 5.92 9.13
N PRO A 110 2.92 6.55 9.69
CA PRO A 110 1.61 5.90 9.81
C PRO A 110 1.04 5.48 8.45
N ASP A 111 1.12 6.35 7.43
CA ASP A 111 0.60 6.06 6.10
C ASP A 111 1.42 4.98 5.39
N LEU A 112 2.75 4.98 5.58
CA LEU A 112 3.64 3.93 5.07
C LEU A 112 3.30 2.56 5.66
N ILE A 113 3.03 2.48 6.97
CA ILE A 113 2.55 1.23 7.61
C ILE A 113 1.22 0.79 7.00
N ARG A 114 0.26 1.72 6.88
CA ARG A 114 -1.05 1.43 6.31
C ARG A 114 -0.92 0.89 4.88
N MET A 115 -0.12 1.55 4.03
CA MET A 115 0.02 1.19 2.63
C MET A 115 0.80 -0.12 2.44
N SER A 116 1.80 -0.38 3.29
CA SER A 116 2.53 -1.64 3.27
C SER A 116 1.64 -2.86 3.50
N ARG A 117 0.48 -2.69 4.16
CA ARG A 117 -0.43 -3.78 4.57
C ARG A 117 0.28 -4.87 5.40
N VAL A 118 1.42 -4.53 6.01
CA VAL A 118 2.29 -5.49 6.72
C VAL A 118 1.57 -6.21 7.86
N LEU A 119 0.54 -5.60 8.46
CA LEU A 119 -0.23 -6.21 9.55
C LEU A 119 -1.49 -6.96 9.10
N SER A 120 -1.85 -6.89 7.82
CA SER A 120 -3.12 -7.41 7.29
C SER A 120 -2.97 -8.24 6.02
N ASN A 121 -1.74 -8.43 5.53
CA ASN A 121 -1.40 -9.28 4.41
C ASN A 121 -0.13 -10.06 4.74
N ILE A 122 -0.23 -11.39 4.77
CA ILE A 122 0.91 -12.26 5.09
C ILE A 122 2.01 -12.20 4.03
N GLU A 123 1.67 -12.02 2.75
CA GLU A 123 2.66 -11.89 1.69
C GLU A 123 3.44 -10.59 1.82
N ALA A 124 2.77 -9.50 2.18
CA ALA A 124 3.44 -8.23 2.45
C ALA A 124 4.31 -8.29 3.72
N PHE A 125 3.84 -9.00 4.75
CA PHE A 125 4.63 -9.29 5.95
C PHE A 125 5.89 -10.07 5.59
N ASP A 126 5.76 -11.22 4.93
CA ASP A 126 6.89 -12.09 4.58
C ASP A 126 7.84 -11.43 3.57
N ARG A 127 7.33 -10.53 2.71
CA ARG A 127 8.14 -9.71 1.78
C ARG A 127 9.02 -8.71 2.51
N LEU A 128 8.47 -8.00 3.49
CA LEU A 128 9.16 -6.95 4.23
C LEU A 128 9.88 -7.46 5.48
N ILE A 129 9.53 -8.63 6.00
CA ILE A 129 10.00 -9.16 7.28
C ILE A 129 10.27 -10.65 7.12
N LYS A 130 11.48 -11.01 6.70
CA LYS A 130 11.82 -12.41 6.41
C LYS A 130 12.22 -13.18 7.66
N ASP A 131 12.76 -12.48 8.64
CA ASP A 131 13.29 -13.06 9.87
C ASP A 131 13.21 -12.09 11.05
N LYS A 132 13.71 -12.57 12.20
CA LYS A 132 13.81 -11.79 13.44
C LYS A 132 14.66 -10.52 13.28
N HIS A 133 15.71 -10.54 12.48
CA HIS A 133 16.57 -9.38 12.31
C HIS A 133 15.85 -8.25 11.58
N ASP A 134 15.17 -8.58 10.47
CA ASP A 134 14.32 -7.65 9.74
C ASP A 134 13.21 -7.05 10.62
N PHE A 135 12.64 -7.87 11.50
CA PHE A 135 11.60 -7.47 12.44
C PHE A 135 12.09 -6.39 13.41
N GLU A 136 13.24 -6.61 14.06
CA GLU A 136 13.83 -5.62 14.98
C GLU A 136 14.20 -4.32 14.26
N LEU A 137 14.65 -4.40 13.01
CA LEU A 137 15.00 -3.21 12.24
C LEU A 137 13.77 -2.38 11.86
N ILE A 138 12.61 -3.01 11.57
CA ILE A 138 11.35 -2.26 11.41
C ILE A 138 10.90 -1.69 12.75
N LYS A 139 11.00 -2.44 13.86
CA LYS A 139 10.67 -1.91 15.19
C LYS A 139 11.44 -0.62 15.47
N GLU A 140 12.75 -0.60 15.23
CA GLU A 140 13.56 0.60 15.45
C GLU A 140 13.19 1.72 14.47
N ALA A 141 13.01 1.42 13.18
CA ALA A 141 12.63 2.41 12.18
C ALA A 141 11.27 3.06 12.51
N PHE A 142 10.37 2.36 13.19
CA PHE A 142 9.02 2.81 13.52
C PHE A 142 8.71 2.84 15.02
N LYS A 143 9.73 2.99 15.89
CA LYS A 143 9.60 2.84 17.35
C LYS A 143 8.50 3.65 18.05
N ASN A 144 8.07 4.77 17.47
CA ASN A 144 7.01 5.62 18.03
C ASN A 144 5.61 5.34 17.45
N GLN A 145 5.47 4.32 16.61
CA GLN A 145 4.24 4.01 15.88
C GLN A 145 3.50 2.80 16.45
N ASN A 146 4.08 2.08 17.41
CA ASN A 146 3.52 0.84 17.96
C ASN A 146 3.03 -0.12 16.85
N VAL A 147 3.85 -0.31 15.82
CA VAL A 147 3.48 -1.05 14.59
C VAL A 147 3.02 -2.46 14.92
N PHE A 148 3.79 -3.13 15.76
CA PHE A 148 3.56 -4.51 16.13
C PHE A 148 2.92 -4.56 17.51
N LYS A 149 1.97 -5.49 17.66
CA LYS A 149 1.29 -5.76 18.93
C LYS A 149 2.06 -6.78 19.75
N GLU A 150 2.80 -7.65 19.08
CA GLU A 150 3.63 -8.67 19.71
C GLU A 150 5.10 -8.26 19.66
N ASP A 151 5.85 -8.61 20.70
CA ASP A 151 7.26 -8.22 20.81
C ASP A 151 8.22 -9.13 20.06
N ASN A 152 7.78 -10.32 19.66
CA ASN A 152 8.61 -11.29 18.95
C ASN A 152 8.07 -11.60 17.55
N PHE A 153 9.00 -11.87 16.64
CA PHE A 153 8.72 -12.11 15.22
C PHE A 153 7.70 -13.24 14.99
N GLU A 154 7.87 -14.40 15.63
CA GLU A 154 7.01 -15.57 15.41
C GLU A 154 5.57 -15.32 15.85
N SER A 155 5.37 -14.75 17.05
CA SER A 155 4.05 -14.39 17.55
C SER A 155 3.42 -13.29 16.69
N GLN A 156 4.19 -12.29 16.25
CA GLN A 156 3.65 -11.24 15.38
C GLN A 156 3.23 -11.80 14.03
N ARG A 157 4.04 -12.67 13.42
CA ARG A 157 3.72 -13.35 12.16
C ARG A 157 2.48 -14.20 12.31
N LEU A 158 2.40 -14.99 13.39
CA LEU A 158 1.21 -15.79 13.71
C LEU A 158 -0.04 -14.92 13.87
N GLN A 159 0.08 -13.75 14.52
CA GLN A 159 -1.02 -12.81 14.65
C GLN A 159 -1.48 -12.26 13.28
N VAL A 160 -0.57 -12.01 12.34
CA VAL A 160 -0.93 -11.60 10.98
C VAL A 160 -1.66 -12.72 10.25
N VAL A 161 -1.16 -13.95 10.32
CA VAL A 161 -1.84 -15.14 9.75
C VAL A 161 -3.25 -15.28 10.34
N GLN A 162 -3.39 -15.15 11.65
CA GLN A 162 -4.68 -15.21 12.33
C GLN A 162 -5.61 -14.09 11.86
N THR A 163 -5.12 -12.86 11.78
CA THR A 163 -5.88 -11.69 11.31
C THR A 163 -6.41 -11.91 9.89
N VAL A 164 -5.58 -12.42 8.99
CA VAL A 164 -5.98 -12.75 7.61
C VAL A 164 -7.03 -13.87 7.60
N SER A 165 -6.83 -14.93 8.38
CA SER A 165 -7.76 -16.06 8.45
C SER A 165 -9.12 -15.66 9.00
N SER A 166 -9.14 -14.82 10.03
CA SER A 166 -10.32 -14.29 10.70
C SER A 166 -11.12 -13.37 9.77
N ALA A 167 -10.43 -12.47 9.05
CA ALA A 167 -11.06 -11.63 8.04
C ALA A 167 -11.68 -12.46 6.89
N LYS A 168 -11.02 -13.55 6.45
CA LYS A 168 -11.60 -14.46 5.45
C LYS A 168 -12.81 -15.19 6.01
N ALA A 169 -12.75 -15.67 7.24
CA ALA A 169 -13.87 -16.32 7.92
C ALA A 169 -15.08 -15.38 7.99
N PHE A 170 -14.88 -14.14 8.44
CA PHE A 170 -15.92 -13.11 8.43
C PHE A 170 -16.57 -12.95 7.04
N THR A 171 -15.76 -12.79 5.99
CA THR A 171 -16.27 -12.64 4.62
C THR A 171 -17.06 -13.85 4.14
N ARG A 172 -16.63 -15.08 4.48
CA ARG A 172 -17.39 -16.30 4.14
C ARG A 172 -18.75 -16.32 4.84
N GLY A 173 -18.79 -16.04 6.14
CA GLY A 173 -20.05 -15.97 6.89
C GLY A 173 -20.99 -14.90 6.33
N ALA A 174 -20.45 -13.71 6.00
CA ALA A 174 -21.20 -12.64 5.34
C ALA A 174 -21.80 -13.10 4.00
N THR A 175 -21.03 -13.82 3.20
CA THR A 175 -21.48 -14.33 1.89
C THR A 175 -22.57 -15.39 2.04
N VAL A 176 -22.39 -16.33 2.98
CA VAL A 176 -23.41 -17.36 3.28
C VAL A 176 -24.72 -16.70 3.68
N GLY A 177 -24.70 -15.81 4.67
CA GLY A 177 -25.94 -15.15 5.10
C GLY A 177 -26.54 -14.27 4.00
N ALA A 178 -25.72 -13.54 3.24
CA ALA A 178 -26.18 -12.72 2.12
C ALA A 178 -26.84 -13.55 1.00
N LEU A 179 -26.47 -14.82 0.82
CA LEU A 179 -27.09 -15.69 -0.19
C LEU A 179 -28.20 -16.57 0.39
N ALA A 180 -28.35 -16.64 1.72
CA ALA A 180 -29.31 -17.50 2.41
C ALA A 180 -30.77 -16.98 2.41
N GLY A 181 -31.02 -15.69 2.22
CA GLY A 181 -32.37 -15.10 2.34
C GLY A 181 -33.00 -14.67 1.02
N GLY A 182 -33.16 -15.57 0.04
CA GLY A 182 -33.82 -15.28 -1.23
C GLY A 182 -34.00 -16.54 -2.08
N GLU A 183 -34.53 -16.43 -3.31
CA GLU A 183 -34.73 -17.61 -4.19
C GLU A 183 -33.44 -18.40 -4.47
N LEU A 184 -32.29 -17.74 -4.38
CA LEU A 184 -30.96 -18.36 -4.51
C LEU A 184 -30.64 -19.35 -3.38
N SER A 185 -31.22 -19.20 -2.19
CA SER A 185 -30.93 -20.10 -1.06
C SER A 185 -31.52 -21.49 -1.22
N GLN A 186 -32.56 -21.64 -2.04
CA GLN A 186 -33.08 -22.94 -2.45
C GLN A 186 -32.20 -23.65 -3.49
N LYS A 187 -31.29 -22.90 -4.14
CA LYS A 187 -30.47 -23.37 -5.25
C LYS A 187 -28.99 -23.49 -4.91
N LEU A 188 -28.51 -22.78 -3.88
CA LEU A 188 -27.09 -22.73 -3.51
C LEU A 188 -26.89 -23.26 -2.08
N PRO A 189 -26.23 -24.42 -1.93
CA PRO A 189 -25.80 -24.92 -0.64
C PRO A 189 -24.86 -23.94 0.09
N PRO A 190 -24.87 -23.90 1.44
CA PRO A 190 -23.99 -23.04 2.23
C PRO A 190 -22.50 -23.19 1.90
N GLU A 191 -22.06 -24.39 1.52
CA GLU A 191 -20.68 -24.69 1.13
C GLU A 191 -20.26 -23.93 -0.11
N VAL A 192 -21.17 -23.79 -1.09
CA VAL A 192 -20.92 -23.04 -2.33
C VAL A 192 -20.84 -21.55 -2.04
N SER A 193 -21.75 -21.03 -1.21
CA SER A 193 -21.72 -19.62 -0.78
C SER A 193 -20.46 -19.28 0.03
N SER A 194 -20.03 -20.19 0.90
CA SER A 194 -18.78 -20.08 1.66
C SER A 194 -17.56 -20.10 0.73
N TYR A 195 -17.56 -20.99 -0.27
CA TYR A 195 -16.53 -21.03 -1.30
C TYR A 195 -16.45 -19.73 -2.09
N ILE A 196 -17.59 -19.17 -2.53
CA ILE A 196 -17.65 -17.85 -3.20
C ILE A 196 -17.03 -16.77 -2.29
N GLY A 197 -17.41 -16.75 -1.02
CA GLY A 197 -16.88 -15.78 -0.04
C GLY A 197 -15.37 -15.87 0.17
N SER A 198 -14.74 -17.02 -0.12
CA SER A 198 -13.29 -17.18 0.01
C SER A 198 -12.48 -16.38 -1.03
N PHE A 199 -13.11 -15.97 -2.13
CA PHE A 199 -12.51 -15.12 -3.17
C PHE A 199 -12.68 -13.63 -2.91
N LEU A 200 -13.53 -13.26 -1.95
CA LEU A 200 -13.89 -11.88 -1.69
C LEU A 200 -12.94 -11.22 -0.69
N GLY A 201 -12.72 -9.93 -0.88
CA GLY A 201 -11.93 -9.12 0.03
C GLY A 201 -12.69 -8.77 1.31
N ARG A 202 -11.97 -8.22 2.30
CA ARG A 202 -12.58 -7.74 3.55
C ARG A 202 -13.63 -6.65 3.31
N LYS A 203 -13.42 -5.78 2.32
CA LYS A 203 -14.36 -4.70 1.96
C LYS A 203 -15.66 -5.28 1.41
N ASP A 204 -15.57 -6.27 0.54
CA ASP A 204 -16.73 -6.95 -0.04
C ASP A 204 -17.51 -7.70 1.04
N GLY A 205 -16.80 -8.39 1.95
CA GLY A 205 -17.41 -9.03 3.11
C GLY A 205 -18.15 -8.05 4.02
N ALA A 206 -17.57 -6.87 4.29
CA ALA A 206 -18.23 -5.82 5.07
C ALA A 206 -19.50 -5.29 4.38
N ASN A 207 -19.44 -5.08 3.06
CA ASN A 207 -20.62 -4.67 2.28
C ASN A 207 -21.71 -5.76 2.30
N LEU A 208 -21.33 -7.03 2.14
CA LEU A 208 -22.25 -8.17 2.20
C LEU A 208 -22.92 -8.29 3.57
N ALA A 209 -22.16 -8.13 4.65
CA ALA A 209 -22.69 -8.15 6.01
C ALA A 209 -23.74 -7.05 6.25
N GLN A 210 -23.67 -5.93 5.53
CA GLN A 210 -24.67 -4.86 5.62
C GLN A 210 -25.94 -5.11 4.80
N THR A 211 -25.94 -6.09 3.89
CA THR A 211 -27.11 -6.33 3.02
C THR A 211 -28.32 -6.85 3.77
N ARG A 212 -28.11 -7.58 4.88
CA ARG A 212 -29.18 -8.15 5.71
C ARG A 212 -28.65 -8.59 7.07
N LYS A 213 -29.58 -8.82 8.00
CA LYS A 213 -29.28 -9.22 9.38
C LYS A 213 -28.54 -10.57 9.43
N GLU A 214 -29.00 -11.57 8.68
CA GLU A 214 -28.42 -12.91 8.68
C GLU A 214 -26.97 -12.92 8.16
N ALA A 215 -26.65 -12.05 7.19
CA ALA A 215 -25.29 -11.87 6.69
C ALA A 215 -24.34 -11.37 7.78
N ASN A 216 -24.77 -10.36 8.54
CA ASN A 216 -23.98 -9.84 9.65
C ASN A 216 -23.81 -10.86 10.80
N GLU A 217 -24.88 -11.60 11.15
CA GLU A 217 -24.84 -12.60 12.22
C GLU A 217 -23.88 -13.74 11.87
N LEU A 218 -24.04 -14.33 10.68
CA LEU A 218 -23.18 -15.42 10.23
C LEU A 218 -21.73 -14.97 10.00
N ALA A 219 -21.50 -13.72 9.58
CA ALA A 219 -20.14 -13.16 9.50
C ALA A 219 -19.45 -13.15 10.86
N LYS A 220 -20.14 -12.69 11.90
CA LYS A 220 -19.60 -12.65 13.28
C LYS A 220 -19.40 -14.04 13.85
N GLU A 221 -20.38 -14.93 13.69
CA GLU A 221 -20.27 -16.31 14.18
C GLU A 221 -19.08 -17.06 13.56
N GLU A 222 -18.87 -16.89 12.25
CA GLU A 222 -17.75 -17.52 11.53
C GLU A 222 -16.40 -16.91 11.94
N GLU A 223 -16.33 -15.59 12.14
CA GLU A 223 -15.15 -14.90 12.67
C GLU A 223 -14.82 -15.35 14.11
N GLU A 224 -15.81 -15.45 14.98
CA GLU A 224 -15.68 -15.94 16.36
C GLU A 224 -15.24 -17.41 16.41
N ARG A 225 -15.82 -18.26 15.56
CA ARG A 225 -15.40 -19.65 15.41
C ARG A 225 -13.94 -19.75 14.98
N GLN A 226 -13.51 -18.94 14.03
CA GLN A 226 -12.10 -18.89 13.62
C GLN A 226 -11.18 -18.40 14.74
N ASN A 227 -11.65 -17.42 15.54
CA ASN A 227 -10.89 -16.86 16.66
C ASN A 227 -10.80 -17.80 17.88
N THR A 228 -11.73 -18.74 18.04
CA THR A 228 -11.72 -19.74 19.14
C THR A 228 -10.87 -20.96 18.83
N LEU A 229 -10.57 -21.23 17.55
CA LEU A 229 -9.62 -22.27 17.12
C LEU A 229 -8.14 -21.93 17.39
N LYS A 230 -7.86 -20.85 18.13
CA LYS A 230 -6.50 -20.51 18.57
C LYS A 230 -5.95 -21.63 19.43
N PRO A 231 -4.76 -22.22 19.11
CA PRO A 231 -4.09 -23.08 20.07
C PRO A 231 -3.85 -22.28 21.35
N GLY A 232 -4.22 -22.85 22.49
CA GLY A 232 -3.98 -22.26 23.80
C GLY A 232 -2.51 -21.91 23.97
N LYS A 233 -2.25 -20.74 24.55
CA LYS A 233 -0.91 -20.28 24.94
C LYS A 233 -0.15 -21.31 25.76
#